data_AF-A0A099RMQ4-F1
#
_entry.id   AF-A0A099RMQ4-F1
#
_cell.length_a   1.000
_cell.length_b   1.000
_cell.length_c   1.000
_cell.angle_alpha   90.00
_cell.angle_beta   90.00
_cell.angle_gamma   90.00
#
_symmetry.space_group_name_H-M   'P 1'
#
loop_
_entity.id
_entity.type
_entity.pdbx_description
1 polymer ?
#
loop_
_entity_poly.entity_id
_entity_poly.type
_entity_poly.pdbx_seq_one_letter_code
_entity_poly.pdbx_strand_id
1 'polypeptide(L)'
;MNKNEWVMSEELMNYFKERERIAGRVRDLLSLSYKELATMEMVAEYYEVDIDDVGEVTNRYRDELSADGVRIYSKSEVKSLIYLNGTEIPTCGLLLYPRSSIYKVGMLLQDCAIAEEFRVQYLNNIETV
;
A
#
# COMPACT_ATOMS: atom_id res chain seq x y z
N MET A 1 8.94 -43.17 2.26
CA MET A 1 8.57 -41.75 2.13
C MET A 1 7.44 -41.66 1.13
N ASN A 2 6.26 -41.28 1.63
CA ASN A 2 5.00 -41.30 0.88
C ASN A 2 4.91 -40.05 0.00
N LYS A 3 4.41 -40.17 -1.23
CA LYS A 3 4.23 -39.06 -2.18
C LYS A 3 3.43 -37.90 -1.57
N ASN A 4 2.52 -38.21 -0.65
CA ASN A 4 1.74 -37.22 0.08
C ASN A 4 2.59 -36.36 1.02
N GLU A 5 3.65 -36.90 1.64
CA GLU A 5 4.53 -36.13 2.54
C GLU A 5 5.32 -35.05 1.78
N TRP A 6 5.64 -35.30 0.50
CA TRP A 6 6.36 -34.36 -0.37
C TRP A 6 5.47 -33.21 -0.87
N VAL A 7 4.22 -33.51 -1.21
CA VAL A 7 3.25 -32.48 -1.62
C VAL A 7 2.96 -31.53 -0.45
N MET A 8 2.77 -32.09 0.75
CA MET A 8 2.56 -31.28 1.96
C MET A 8 3.77 -30.40 2.31
N SER A 9 5.00 -30.85 2.04
CA SER A 9 6.21 -30.06 2.33
C SER A 9 6.41 -28.91 1.33
N GLU A 10 6.04 -29.11 0.07
CA GLU A 10 6.05 -28.07 -0.96
C GLU A 10 4.97 -27.01 -0.71
N GLU A 11 3.76 -27.41 -0.35
CA GLU A 11 2.66 -26.51 0.03
C GLU A 11 3.04 -25.64 1.24
N LEU A 12 3.61 -26.25 2.29
CA LEU A 12 4.11 -25.52 3.47
C LEU A 12 5.21 -24.52 3.10
N MET A 13 6.15 -24.92 2.24
CA MET A 13 7.22 -24.03 1.78
C MET A 13 6.68 -22.83 1.02
N ASN A 14 5.72 -23.04 0.12
CA ASN A 14 5.08 -21.95 -0.62
C ASN A 14 4.30 -21.02 0.31
N TYR A 15 3.59 -21.57 1.30
CA TYR A 15 2.92 -20.77 2.33
C TYR A 15 3.88 -19.87 3.12
N PHE A 16 5.01 -20.42 3.59
CA PHE A 16 6.00 -19.62 4.34
C PHE A 16 6.64 -18.53 3.47
N LYS A 17 6.97 -18.84 2.21
CA LYS A 17 7.50 -17.85 1.27
C LYS A 17 6.53 -16.70 1.04
N GLU A 18 5.25 -17.01 0.87
CA GLU A 18 4.23 -15.97 0.66
C GLU A 18 4.04 -15.10 1.90
N ARG A 19 4.01 -15.71 3.09
CA ARG A 19 3.98 -14.97 4.36
C ARG A 19 5.21 -14.09 4.55
N GLU A 20 6.39 -14.58 4.20
CA GLU A 20 7.63 -13.80 4.27
C GLU A 20 7.62 -12.62 3.29
N ARG A 21 7.12 -12.84 2.06
CA ARG A 21 6.95 -11.81 1.04
C ARG A 21 6.01 -10.70 1.51
N ILE A 22 4.82 -11.06 2.03
CA ILE A 22 3.84 -10.11 2.56
C ILE A 22 4.45 -9.31 3.73
N ALA A 23 5.09 -10.00 4.68
CA ALA A 23 5.74 -9.34 5.82
C ALA A 23 6.87 -8.40 5.39
N GLY A 24 7.61 -8.75 4.33
CA GLY A 24 8.61 -7.87 3.71
C GLY A 24 8.00 -6.55 3.23
N ARG A 25 6.92 -6.60 2.43
CA ARG A 25 6.24 -5.39 1.93
C ARG A 25 5.75 -4.50 3.06
N VAL A 26 5.16 -5.10 4.11
CA VAL A 26 4.70 -4.37 5.31
C VAL A 26 5.87 -3.66 6.02
N ARG A 27 7.02 -4.33 6.17
CA ARG A 27 8.21 -3.72 6.77
C ARG A 27 8.76 -2.58 5.93
N ASP A 28 8.79 -2.74 4.60
CA ASP A 28 9.19 -1.67 3.69
C ASP A 28 8.28 -0.47 3.88
N LEU A 29 6.96 -0.70 3.90
CA LEU A 29 6.01 0.35 4.21
C LEU A 29 6.31 0.96 5.57
N LEU A 30 6.55 0.22 6.65
CA LEU A 30 6.94 0.78 7.95
C LEU A 30 8.28 1.55 7.96
N SER A 31 9.18 1.25 7.03
CA SER A 31 10.57 1.75 7.03
C SER A 31 10.82 3.01 6.20
N LEU A 32 9.95 3.39 5.23
CA LEU A 32 10.23 4.57 4.39
C LEU A 32 10.17 5.89 5.18
N SER A 33 10.87 6.92 4.70
CA SER A 33 10.88 8.24 5.34
C SER A 33 9.62 9.06 4.99
N TYR A 34 9.31 10.09 5.79
CA TYR A 34 8.03 10.83 5.80
C TYR A 34 7.71 11.70 4.55
N LYS A 35 8.43 11.56 3.43
CA LYS A 35 8.32 12.47 2.27
C LYS A 35 7.94 11.83 0.94
N GLU A 36 7.63 10.55 0.91
CA GLU A 36 7.25 9.87 -0.32
C GLU A 36 5.75 10.08 -0.62
N LEU A 37 5.48 10.55 -1.84
CA LEU A 37 4.15 10.67 -2.42
C LEU A 37 3.97 9.50 -3.40
N ALA A 38 2.84 8.80 -3.32
CA ALA A 38 2.48 7.73 -4.22
C ALA A 38 1.30 8.13 -5.12
N THR A 39 1.26 7.61 -6.34
CA THR A 39 0.06 7.70 -7.18
C THR A 39 -0.94 6.62 -6.79
N MET A 40 -2.18 6.71 -7.27
CA MET A 40 -3.19 5.68 -7.02
C MET A 40 -2.73 4.31 -7.55
N GLU A 41 -2.10 4.29 -8.72
CA GLU A 41 -1.54 3.08 -9.34
C GLU A 41 -0.48 2.44 -8.45
N MET A 42 0.43 3.25 -7.89
CA MET A 42 1.45 2.74 -6.97
C MET A 42 0.85 2.19 -5.68
N VAL A 43 -0.23 2.78 -5.18
CA VAL A 43 -0.95 2.29 -3.99
C VAL A 43 -1.65 0.97 -4.30
N ALA A 44 -2.29 0.85 -5.46
CA ALA A 44 -2.93 -0.38 -5.91
C ALA A 44 -1.91 -1.51 -6.10
N GLU A 45 -0.78 -1.22 -6.76
CA GLU A 45 0.34 -2.15 -6.93
C GLU A 45 0.95 -2.57 -5.57
N TYR A 46 1.02 -1.63 -4.62
CA TYR A 46 1.50 -1.92 -3.27
C TYR A 46 0.59 -2.92 -2.55
N TYR A 47 -0.73 -2.75 -2.60
CA TYR A 47 -1.69 -3.62 -1.93
C TYR A 47 -2.13 -4.84 -2.76
N GLU A 48 -1.68 -4.97 -4.01
CA GLU A 48 -2.11 -6.05 -4.93
C GLU A 48 -3.63 -6.10 -5.12
N VAL A 49 -4.23 -4.91 -5.21
CA VAL A 49 -5.67 -4.71 -5.45
C VAL A 49 -5.89 -4.02 -6.78
N ASP A 50 -7.13 -4.00 -7.26
CA ASP A 50 -7.47 -3.21 -8.44
C ASP A 50 -7.35 -1.71 -8.13
N ILE A 51 -7.02 -0.92 -9.14
CA ILE A 51 -7.00 0.54 -9.02
C ILE A 51 -8.39 1.07 -8.64
N ASP A 52 -9.45 0.41 -9.12
CA ASP A 52 -10.83 0.75 -8.82
C ASP A 52 -11.14 0.56 -7.33
N ASP A 53 -10.61 -0.48 -6.68
CA ASP A 53 -10.78 -0.71 -5.24
C ASP A 53 -10.19 0.45 -4.42
N VAL A 54 -8.99 0.92 -4.82
CA VAL A 54 -8.36 2.09 -4.19
C VAL A 54 -9.17 3.35 -4.46
N GLY A 55 -9.70 3.51 -5.68
CA GLY A 55 -10.61 4.60 -6.05
C GLY A 55 -11.88 4.62 -5.21
N GLU A 56 -12.51 3.47 -5.00
CA GLU A 56 -13.70 3.33 -4.16
C GLU A 56 -13.42 3.70 -2.71
N VAL A 57 -12.34 3.17 -2.12
CA VAL A 57 -11.91 3.53 -0.75
C VAL A 57 -11.65 5.03 -0.66
N THR A 58 -10.97 5.59 -1.66
CA THR A 58 -10.65 7.02 -1.68
C THR A 58 -11.90 7.89 -1.73
N ASN A 59 -12.89 7.50 -2.51
CA ASN A 59 -14.15 8.22 -2.62
C ASN A 59 -15.02 8.05 -1.36
N ARG A 60 -15.10 6.84 -0.81
CA ARG A 60 -15.91 6.51 0.37
C ARG A 60 -15.40 7.22 1.63
N TYR A 61 -14.08 7.31 1.79
CA TYR A 61 -13.42 7.92 2.96
C TYR A 61 -12.67 9.20 2.61
N ARG A 62 -13.21 9.97 1.64
CA ARG A 62 -12.56 11.15 1.08
C ARG A 62 -12.14 12.16 2.14
N ASP A 63 -13.04 12.47 3.08
CA ASP A 63 -12.77 13.49 4.11
C ASP A 63 -11.63 13.07 5.04
N GLU A 64 -11.58 11.79 5.42
CA GLU A 64 -10.53 11.24 6.28
C GLU A 64 -9.16 11.20 5.59
N LEU A 65 -9.15 10.86 4.31
CA LEU A 65 -7.93 10.78 3.50
C LEU A 65 -7.43 12.17 3.11
N SER A 66 -8.34 13.10 2.80
CA SER A 66 -7.97 14.50 2.56
C SER A 66 -7.44 15.19 3.81
N ALA A 67 -7.95 14.85 5.01
CA ALA A 67 -7.37 15.31 6.28
C ALA A 67 -5.92 14.84 6.47
N ASP A 68 -5.58 13.65 5.97
CA ASP A 68 -4.21 13.13 5.97
C ASP A 68 -3.33 13.67 4.83
N GLY A 69 -3.89 14.51 3.94
CA GLY A 69 -3.18 15.18 2.87
C GLY A 69 -3.37 14.59 1.46
N VAL A 70 -4.27 13.61 1.28
CA VAL A 70 -4.64 13.13 -0.06
C VAL A 70 -5.38 14.22 -0.81
N ARG A 71 -4.78 14.70 -1.91
CA ARG A 71 -5.39 15.69 -2.79
C ARG A 71 -4.82 15.62 -4.19
N ILE A 72 -5.47 16.34 -5.10
CA ILE A 72 -4.95 16.57 -6.43
C ILE A 72 -3.86 17.64 -6.34
N TYR A 73 -2.67 17.29 -6.82
CA TYR A 73 -1.54 18.20 -6.97
C TYR A 73 -1.49 18.70 -8.40
N SER A 74 -1.40 20.02 -8.55
CA SER A 74 -1.26 20.65 -9.86
C SER A 74 0.06 20.26 -10.53
N LYS A 75 0.12 20.37 -11.85
CA LYS A 75 1.33 20.05 -12.63
C LYS A 75 2.58 20.81 -12.16
N SER A 76 2.43 22.05 -11.72
CA SER A 76 3.52 22.85 -11.16
C SER A 76 3.99 22.33 -9.81
N GLU A 77 3.07 21.90 -8.93
CA GLU A 77 3.41 21.31 -7.64
C GLU A 77 4.12 19.96 -7.83
N VAL A 78 3.62 19.08 -8.71
CA VAL A 78 4.24 17.77 -8.96
C VAL A 78 5.66 17.94 -9.51
N LYS A 79 5.90 18.87 -10.43
CA LYS A 79 7.25 19.18 -10.94
C LYS A 79 8.23 19.68 -9.87
N SER A 80 7.72 20.32 -8.83
CA SER A 80 8.55 20.83 -7.73
C SER A 80 8.81 19.79 -6.64
N LEU A 81 7.85 18.88 -6.44
CA LEU A 81 7.89 17.84 -5.41
C LEU A 81 8.66 16.61 -5.88
N ILE A 82 8.58 16.29 -7.17
CA ILE A 82 9.21 15.12 -7.73
C ILE A 82 10.23 15.58 -8.76
N TYR A 83 11.49 15.20 -8.58
CA TYR A 83 12.53 15.23 -9.62
C TYR A 83 12.20 14.23 -10.76
N LEU A 84 10.94 14.11 -11.17
CA LEU A 84 10.49 13.27 -12.28
C LEU A 84 10.82 13.97 -13.60
N ASN A 85 12.04 13.74 -14.05
CA ASN A 85 12.40 13.94 -15.44
C ASN A 85 11.76 12.79 -16.26
N GLY A 86 10.57 13.01 -16.83
CA GLY A 86 10.10 12.19 -17.95
C GLY A 86 8.67 11.67 -17.93
N THR A 87 7.88 11.86 -16.85
CA THR A 87 6.48 11.40 -16.83
C THR A 87 5.53 12.47 -17.36
N GLU A 88 4.61 12.11 -18.26
CA GLU A 88 3.58 13.01 -18.77
C GLU A 88 2.54 13.29 -17.69
N ILE A 89 2.71 14.42 -16.99
CA ILE A 89 1.73 14.87 -16.01
C ILE A 89 0.54 15.50 -16.75
N PRO A 90 -0.69 14.98 -16.57
CA PRO A 90 -1.88 15.53 -17.20
C PRO A 90 -2.14 16.95 -16.71
N THR A 91 -2.77 17.77 -17.55
CA THR A 91 -2.99 19.20 -17.26
C THR A 91 -3.91 19.41 -16.04
N CYS A 92 -4.77 18.42 -15.72
CA CYS A 92 -5.65 18.44 -14.55
C CYS A 92 -4.95 18.16 -13.21
N GLY A 93 -3.66 17.79 -13.22
CA GLY A 93 -2.94 17.40 -12.01
C GLY A 93 -3.04 15.90 -11.71
N LEU A 94 -2.44 15.48 -10.60
CA LEU A 94 -2.36 14.08 -10.19
C LEU A 94 -2.81 13.92 -8.75
N LEU A 95 -3.66 12.93 -8.49
CA LEU A 95 -4.04 12.55 -7.13
C LEU A 95 -2.87 11.83 -6.49
N LEU A 96 -2.33 12.40 -5.41
CA LEU A 96 -1.19 11.84 -4.71
C LEU A 96 -1.56 11.51 -3.26
N TYR A 97 -0.98 10.42 -2.79
CA TYR A 97 -1.14 9.89 -1.45
C TYR A 97 0.15 10.15 -0.67
N PRO A 98 0.12 11.00 0.36
CA PRO A 98 1.17 11.02 1.36
C PRO A 98 1.31 9.65 2.02
N ARG A 99 2.53 9.33 2.45
CA ARG A 99 2.84 8.10 3.18
C ARG A 99 1.86 7.75 4.31
N SER A 100 1.47 8.72 5.13
CA SER A 100 0.48 8.53 6.21
C SER A 100 -0.85 7.98 5.69
N SER A 101 -1.30 8.50 4.55
CA SER A 101 -2.55 8.13 3.91
C SER A 101 -2.50 6.73 3.30
N ILE A 102 -1.34 6.27 2.82
CA ILE A 102 -1.19 4.90 2.29
C ILE A 102 -1.47 3.86 3.39
N TYR A 103 -1.01 4.11 4.62
CA TYR A 103 -1.36 3.26 5.76
C TYR A 103 -2.85 3.25 6.06
N LYS A 104 -3.47 4.43 6.03
CA LYS A 104 -4.91 4.54 6.29
C LYS A 104 -5.72 3.82 5.20
N VAL A 105 -5.31 3.90 3.94
CA VAL A 105 -5.89 3.10 2.85
C VAL A 105 -5.82 1.61 3.17
N GLY A 106 -4.66 1.11 3.64
CA GLY A 106 -4.54 -0.29 4.08
C GLY A 106 -5.45 -0.66 5.26
N MET A 107 -5.67 0.27 6.19
CA MET A 107 -6.61 0.06 7.29
C MET A 107 -8.08 -0.01 6.81
N LEU A 108 -8.41 0.71 5.72
CA LEU A 108 -9.75 0.79 5.15
C LEU A 108 -10.06 -0.30 4.10
N LEU A 109 -9.03 -0.89 3.48
CA LEU A 109 -9.16 -1.99 2.53
C LEU A 109 -9.59 -3.28 3.24
N GLN A 110 -10.64 -3.92 2.75
CA GLN A 110 -11.23 -5.09 3.39
C GLN A 110 -10.53 -6.39 2.96
N ASP A 111 -10.46 -6.65 1.65
CA ASP A 111 -10.07 -7.96 1.09
C ASP A 111 -8.65 -7.96 0.49
N CYS A 112 -7.65 -7.60 1.29
CA CYS A 112 -6.25 -7.54 0.86
C CYS A 112 -5.33 -8.24 1.87
N ALA A 113 -4.58 -9.25 1.41
CA ALA A 113 -3.67 -10.02 2.27
C ALA A 113 -2.59 -9.15 2.93
N ILE A 114 -2.07 -8.16 2.20
CA ILE A 114 -1.08 -7.21 2.72
C ILE A 114 -1.69 -6.30 3.79
N ALA A 115 -2.92 -5.83 3.56
CA ALA A 115 -3.67 -5.00 4.51
C ALA A 115 -4.05 -5.77 5.79
N GLU A 116 -4.45 -7.03 5.66
CA GLU A 116 -4.74 -7.91 6.79
C GLU A 116 -3.50 -8.13 7.67
N GLU A 117 -2.38 -8.49 7.05
CA GLU A 117 -1.13 -8.68 7.77
C GLU A 117 -0.64 -7.38 8.40
N PHE A 118 -0.80 -6.25 7.71
CA PHE A 118 -0.48 -4.93 8.24
C PHE A 118 -1.28 -4.63 9.52
N ARG A 119 -2.59 -4.90 9.54
CA ARG A 119 -3.44 -4.72 10.74
C ARG A 119 -2.96 -5.57 11.91
N VAL A 120 -2.61 -6.83 11.66
CA VAL A 120 -2.08 -7.74 12.69
C VAL A 120 -0.74 -7.24 13.24
N GLN A 121 0.21 -6.89 12.37
CA GLN A 121 1.52 -6.40 12.81
C GLN A 121 1.42 -5.05 13.54
N TYR A 122 0.56 -4.15 13.05
CA TYR A 122 0.31 -2.87 13.71
C TYR A 122 -0.26 -3.06 15.11
N LEU A 123 -1.25 -3.95 15.28
CA LEU A 123 -1.81 -4.29 16.58
C LEU A 123 -0.75 -4.84 17.54
N ASN A 124 0.03 -5.84 17.09
CA ASN A 124 1.10 -6.43 17.89
C ASN A 124 2.14 -5.39 18.34
N ASN A 125 2.48 -4.45 17.45
CA ASN A 125 3.41 -3.38 17.77
C ASN A 125 2.86 -2.40 18.82
N ILE A 126 1.55 -2.13 18.82
CA ILE A 126 0.92 -1.28 19.85
C ILE A 126 0.85 -2.00 21.20
N GLU A 127 0.47 -3.28 21.21
CA GLU A 127 0.33 -4.06 22.45
C GLU A 127 1.66 -4.26 23.21
N THR A 128 2.79 -4.16 22.50
CA THR A 128 4.13 -4.37 23.07
C THR A 128 4.73 -3.09 23.67
N VAL A 129 4.08 -1.93 23.51
CA VAL A 129 4.52 -0.61 24.02
C VAL A 129 3.77 -0.24 25.29
#